data_AF-A0A024W0P0-F1
#
_entry.id   AF-A0A024W0P0-F1
#
_cell.length_a   1.000
_cell.length_b   1.000
_cell.length_c   1.000
_cell.angle_alpha   90.00
_cell.angle_beta   90.00
_cell.angle_gamma   90.00
#
_symmetry.space_group_name_H-M   'P 1'
#
loop_
_entity.id
_entity.type
_entity.pdbx_description
1 polymer ?
#
loop_
_entity_poly.entity_id
_entity_poly.type
_entity_poly.pdbx_seq_one_letter_code
_entity_poly.pdbx_strand_id
1 'polypeptide(L)'
;MAKNDIWTPLESNPDSLYLYSCKLGQSKLKFVDIYGFNNDLLDMIPQPVQAVIFLYPVNDNIVSENNTNDKHNLKENFDNVWFIKQYIPNSCGTIALLHLYGNLRNKFELVVHSTTNV
;
A
#
# COMPACT_ATOMS: atom_id res chain seq x y z
N MET A 1 -3.45 7.54 -24.23
CA MET A 1 -2.38 7.60 -23.21
C MET A 1 -1.06 7.64 -23.95
N ALA A 2 -0.18 8.60 -23.63
CA ALA A 2 1.14 8.61 -24.24
C ALA A 2 1.91 7.36 -23.76
N LYS A 3 2.83 6.84 -24.58
CA LYS A 3 3.61 5.62 -24.28
C LYS A 3 4.44 5.70 -22.98
N ASN A 4 4.51 6.89 -22.35
CA ASN A 4 5.25 7.17 -21.13
C ASN A 4 4.38 7.23 -19.85
N ASP A 5 3.06 6.99 -19.93
CA ASP A 5 2.15 7.13 -18.77
C ASP A 5 1.83 5.80 -18.05
N ILE A 6 2.56 4.72 -18.34
CA ILE A 6 2.34 3.40 -17.74
C ILE A 6 3.56 3.03 -16.91
N TRP A 7 3.36 2.72 -15.63
CA TRP A 7 4.47 2.30 -14.76
C TRP A 7 4.74 0.80 -14.89
N THR A 8 5.93 0.38 -14.45
CA THR A 8 6.23 -1.04 -14.22
C THR A 8 5.49 -1.50 -12.97
N PRO A 9 4.73 -2.61 -13.00
CA PRO A 9 4.04 -3.11 -11.83
C PRO A 9 5.04 -3.53 -10.75
N LEU A 10 4.73 -3.22 -9.50
CA LEU A 10 5.52 -3.65 -8.34
C LEU A 10 5.15 -5.08 -7.97
N GLU A 11 6.15 -5.93 -7.80
CA GLU A 11 5.97 -7.30 -7.32
C GLU A 11 5.53 -7.31 -5.85
N SER A 12 4.51 -8.10 -5.52
CA SER A 12 4.05 -8.31 -4.14
C SER A 12 4.99 -9.29 -3.42
N ASN A 13 6.21 -8.85 -3.18
CA ASN A 13 7.26 -9.59 -2.49
C ASN A 13 7.82 -8.72 -1.35
N PRO A 14 8.07 -9.28 -0.14
CA PRO A 14 8.57 -8.51 1.00
C PRO A 14 9.84 -7.71 0.74
N ASP A 15 10.82 -8.29 0.03
CA ASP A 15 12.09 -7.63 -0.27
C ASP A 15 11.90 -6.48 -1.26
N SER A 16 11.08 -6.69 -2.30
CA SER A 16 10.74 -5.64 -3.27
C SER A 16 10.04 -4.45 -2.60
N LEU A 17 9.07 -4.72 -1.71
CA LEU A 17 8.38 -3.70 -0.93
C LEU A 17 9.34 -2.98 0.03
N TYR A 18 10.20 -3.70 0.73
CA TYR A 18 11.17 -3.12 1.65
C TYR A 18 12.20 -2.23 0.93
N LEU A 19 12.78 -2.69 -0.17
CA LEU A 19 13.76 -1.92 -0.93
C LEU A 19 13.13 -0.64 -1.51
N TYR A 20 11.89 -0.73 -2.01
CA TYR A 20 11.20 0.45 -2.51
C TYR A 20 10.80 1.39 -1.36
N SER A 21 10.33 0.85 -0.23
CA SER A 21 10.07 1.60 1.00
C SER A 21 11.27 2.41 1.44
N CYS A 22 12.47 1.82 1.42
CA CYS A 22 13.71 2.52 1.74
C CYS A 22 13.96 3.71 0.78
N LYS A 23 13.75 3.52 -0.53
CA LYS A 23 13.89 4.60 -1.53
C LYS A 23 12.86 5.73 -1.33
N LEU A 24 11.69 5.42 -0.78
CA LEU A 24 10.66 6.39 -0.39
C LEU A 24 10.95 7.06 0.97
N GLY A 25 12.09 6.76 1.60
CA GLY A 25 12.51 7.37 2.86
C GLY A 25 12.02 6.63 4.11
N GLN A 26 11.57 5.38 3.98
CA GLN A 26 11.10 4.57 5.11
C GLN A 26 11.82 3.22 5.23
N SER A 27 12.69 3.09 6.23
CA SER A 27 13.47 1.87 6.51
C SER A 27 13.16 1.21 7.86
N LYS A 28 12.26 1.79 8.67
CA LYS A 28 11.91 1.26 10.01
C LYS A 28 10.84 0.17 9.96
N LEU A 29 10.15 0.01 8.83
CA LEU A 29 9.14 -1.01 8.63
C LEU A 29 9.76 -2.26 8.00
N LYS A 30 9.25 -3.42 8.41
CA LYS A 30 9.55 -4.72 7.78
C LYS A 30 8.29 -5.22 7.09
N PHE A 31 8.49 -5.86 5.96
CA PHE A 31 7.44 -6.56 5.22
C PHE A 31 7.66 -8.06 5.42
N VAL A 32 6.59 -8.81 5.59
CA VAL A 32 6.61 -10.27 5.74
C VAL A 32 5.44 -10.85 4.97
N ASP A 33 5.59 -12.08 4.49
CA ASP A 33 4.49 -12.82 3.88
C ASP A 33 3.46 -13.27 4.92
N ILE A 34 2.19 -13.30 4.51
CA ILE A 34 1.11 -13.94 5.24
C ILE A 34 0.85 -15.28 4.58
N TYR A 35 1.31 -16.37 5.20
CA TYR A 35 1.22 -17.71 4.62
C TYR A 35 -0.20 -18.28 4.62
N GLY A 36 -1.08 -17.78 5.50
CA GLY A 36 -2.48 -18.17 5.57
C GLY A 36 -3.19 -17.53 6.76
N PHE A 37 -4.46 -17.88 6.94
CA PHE A 37 -5.36 -17.25 7.92
C PHE A 37 -5.76 -18.16 9.10
N ASN A 38 -5.16 -19.35 9.21
CA ASN A 38 -5.28 -20.17 10.42
C ASN A 38 -4.34 -19.62 11.51
N ASN A 39 -4.74 -19.83 12.77
CA ASN A 39 -4.04 -19.28 13.93
C ASN A 39 -2.53 -19.56 13.91
N ASP A 40 -2.13 -20.81 13.64
CA ASP A 40 -0.72 -21.21 13.63
C ASP A 40 0.13 -20.42 12.62
N LEU A 41 -0.43 -20.08 11.45
CA LEU A 41 0.29 -19.27 10.44
C LEU A 41 0.24 -17.78 10.76
N LEU A 42 -0.84 -17.30 11.38
CA LEU A 42 -0.96 -15.92 11.83
C LEU A 42 -0.01 -15.62 13.00
N ASP A 43 0.22 -16.60 13.88
CA ASP A 43 1.15 -16.50 15.01
C ASP A 43 2.61 -16.32 14.57
N MET A 44 2.94 -16.63 13.31
CA MET A 44 4.26 -16.37 12.73
C MET A 44 4.49 -14.89 12.41
N ILE A 45 3.43 -14.06 12.36
CA ILE A 45 3.53 -12.65 11.95
C ILE A 45 4.07 -11.82 13.13
N PRO A 46 5.21 -11.12 12.96
CA PRO A 46 5.75 -10.26 14.00
C PRO A 46 4.79 -9.14 14.40
N GLN A 47 4.65 -8.93 15.70
CA GLN A 47 3.80 -7.88 16.26
C GLN A 47 4.65 -6.65 16.67
N PRO A 48 4.07 -5.42 16.65
CA PRO A 48 2.71 -5.09 16.21
C PRO A 48 2.59 -4.92 14.69
N VAL A 49 1.52 -5.48 14.10
CA VAL A 49 1.18 -5.25 12.69
C VAL A 49 0.73 -3.80 12.47
N GLN A 50 1.26 -3.15 11.43
CA GLN A 50 0.94 -1.75 11.11
C GLN A 50 -0.07 -1.62 9.97
N ALA A 51 0.00 -2.51 8.99
CA ALA A 51 -0.93 -2.57 7.87
C ALA A 51 -0.84 -3.95 7.19
N VAL A 52 -1.82 -4.24 6.34
CA VAL A 52 -1.83 -5.40 5.44
C VAL A 52 -1.97 -4.88 4.01
N ILE A 53 -1.10 -5.32 3.11
CA ILE A 53 -1.19 -5.07 1.67
C ILE A 53 -1.68 -6.35 1.03
N PHE A 54 -2.78 -6.28 0.29
CA PHE A 54 -3.41 -7.45 -0.34
C PHE A 54 -3.44 -7.30 -1.86
N LEU A 55 -2.72 -8.17 -2.55
CA LEU A 55 -2.76 -8.27 -4.00
C LEU A 55 -3.81 -9.32 -4.40
N TYR A 56 -4.75 -8.93 -5.24
CA TYR A 56 -5.82 -9.82 -5.71
C TYR A 56 -6.12 -9.58 -7.20
N PRO A 57 -6.62 -10.60 -7.92
CA PRO A 57 -7.03 -10.43 -9.31
C PRO A 57 -8.29 -9.58 -9.40
N VAL A 58 -8.22 -8.50 -10.18
CA VAL A 58 -9.38 -7.66 -10.48
C VAL A 58 -10.10 -8.25 -11.69
N ASN A 59 -11.40 -8.50 -11.56
CA ASN A 59 -12.27 -8.86 -12.68
C ASN A 59 -13.35 -7.77 -12.89
N ASP A 60 -13.94 -7.73 -14.08
CA ASP A 60 -14.90 -6.68 -14.45
C ASP A 60 -16.12 -6.63 -13.53
N ASN A 61 -16.52 -7.78 -12.97
CA ASN A 61 -17.63 -7.87 -12.02
C ASN A 61 -17.31 -7.13 -10.71
N ILE A 62 -16.12 -7.33 -10.13
CA ILE A 62 -15.68 -6.65 -8.89
C ILE A 62 -15.60 -5.13 -9.09
N VAL A 63 -15.13 -4.67 -10.25
CA VAL A 63 -15.04 -3.23 -10.54
C VAL A 63 -16.44 -2.61 -10.61
N SER A 64 -17.39 -3.30 -11.24
CA SER A 64 -18.78 -2.83 -11.33
C SER A 64 -19.48 -2.79 -9.98
N GLU A 65 -19.28 -3.81 -9.13
CA GLU A 65 -19.85 -3.88 -7.77
C GLU A 65 -19.32 -2.76 -6.88
N ASN A 66 -18.00 -2.50 -6.90
CA ASN A 66 -17.39 -1.42 -6.11
C ASN A 66 -17.95 -0.04 -6.48
N ASN A 67 -18.14 0.25 -7.77
CA ASN A 67 -18.73 1.51 -8.23
C ASN A 67 -20.22 1.66 -7.85
N THR A 68 -20.92 0.55 -7.60
CA THR A 68 -22.34 0.56 -7.19
C THR A 68 -22.55 0.54 -5.67
N ASN A 69 -21.59 -0.01 -4.92
CA ASN A 69 -21.66 -0.20 -3.47
C ASN A 69 -21.12 0.98 -2.64
N ASP A 70 -20.69 2.08 -3.27
CA ASP A 70 -20.37 3.37 -2.62
C ASP A 70 -21.57 3.99 -1.84
N LYS A 71 -22.73 3.32 -1.82
CA LYS A 71 -23.95 3.70 -1.07
C LYS A 71 -24.08 3.01 0.28
N HIS A 72 -23.01 2.45 0.85
CA HIS A 72 -23.08 2.04 2.25
C HIS A 72 -23.14 3.29 3.15
N ASN A 73 -24.31 3.50 3.78
CA ASN A 73 -24.56 4.51 4.81
C ASN A 73 -23.78 4.20 6.10
N LEU A 74 -22.47 4.12 6.00
CA LEU A 74 -21.59 4.01 7.15
C LEU A 74 -21.36 5.44 7.65
N LYS A 75 -21.75 5.71 8.90
CA LYS A 75 -21.33 6.92 9.63
C LYS A 75 -19.83 6.77 9.94
N GLU A 76 -18.98 6.82 8.92
CA GLU A 76 -17.55 6.70 9.08
C GLU A 76 -16.93 8.08 9.25
N ASN A 77 -16.24 8.25 10.38
CA ASN A 77 -15.42 9.42 10.62
C ASN A 77 -14.08 9.20 9.90
N PHE A 78 -13.92 9.87 8.76
CA PHE A 78 -12.69 9.83 7.95
C PHE A 78 -11.70 10.96 8.28
N ASP A 79 -11.91 11.75 9.34
CA ASP A 79 -11.17 13.00 9.60
C ASP A 79 -9.64 12.78 9.71
N ASN A 80 -9.20 11.57 10.01
CA ASN A 80 -7.77 11.23 10.14
C ASN A 80 -7.26 10.22 9.09
N VAL A 81 -8.12 9.77 8.17
CA VAL A 81 -7.74 8.84 7.10
C VAL A 81 -7.08 9.63 5.98
N TRP A 82 -5.86 9.22 5.63
CA TRP A 82 -5.18 9.78 4.47
C TRP A 82 -5.42 8.89 3.25
N PHE A 83 -5.98 9.47 2.19
CA PHE A 83 -6.34 8.74 0.98
C PHE A 83 -5.99 9.51 -0.29
N ILE A 84 -5.38 8.82 -1.25
CA ILE A 84 -5.14 9.31 -2.62
C ILE A 84 -5.74 8.37 -3.66
N LYS A 85 -6.16 8.93 -4.79
CA LYS A 85 -6.68 8.20 -5.95
C LYS A 85 -5.54 7.74 -6.85
N GLN A 86 -5.70 6.55 -7.43
CA GLN A 86 -4.81 6.04 -8.47
C GLN A 86 -5.27 6.50 -9.85
N TYR A 87 -4.38 7.16 -10.60
CA TYR A 87 -4.65 7.59 -11.98
C TYR A 87 -3.71 6.94 -13.00
N ILE A 88 -2.55 6.47 -12.56
CA ILE A 88 -1.50 5.91 -13.43
C ILE A 88 -1.64 4.38 -13.46
N PRO A 89 -1.76 3.75 -14.64
CA PRO A 89 -1.76 2.29 -14.75
C PRO A 89 -0.52 1.66 -14.10
N ASN A 90 -0.72 0.51 -13.44
CA ASN A 90 0.31 -0.26 -12.71
C ASN A 90 0.95 0.44 -11.50
N SER A 91 0.46 1.62 -11.09
CA SER A 91 1.02 2.33 -9.93
C SER A 91 0.50 1.84 -8.57
N CYS A 92 -0.41 0.85 -8.54
CA CYS A 92 -1.10 0.40 -7.32
C CYS A 92 -0.16 0.05 -6.15
N GLY A 93 0.97 -0.62 -6.41
CA GLY A 93 1.95 -0.93 -5.36
C GLY A 93 2.58 0.32 -4.74
N THR A 94 2.84 1.35 -5.55
CA THR A 94 3.32 2.65 -5.02
C THR A 94 2.22 3.34 -4.22
N ILE A 95 0.99 3.37 -4.75
CA ILE A 95 -0.17 3.97 -4.07
C ILE A 95 -0.41 3.29 -2.71
N ALA A 96 -0.29 1.96 -2.64
CA ALA A 96 -0.40 1.20 -1.39
C ALA A 96 0.66 1.60 -0.35
N LEU A 97 1.93 1.77 -0.76
CA LEU A 97 2.99 2.26 0.13
C LEU A 97 2.72 3.70 0.60
N LEU A 98 2.22 4.57 -0.28
CA LEU A 98 1.83 5.93 0.09
C LEU A 98 0.67 5.93 1.09
N HIS A 99 -0.35 5.09 0.90
CA HIS A 99 -1.44 4.93 1.87
C HIS A 99 -0.92 4.44 3.22
N LEU A 100 0.00 3.47 3.23
CA LEU A 100 0.68 3.01 4.45
C LEU A 100 1.34 4.17 5.20
N TYR A 101 2.19 4.97 4.54
CA TYR A 101 2.90 6.06 5.22
C TYR A 101 1.98 7.23 5.59
N GLY A 102 1.05 7.61 4.71
CA GLY A 102 0.09 8.68 4.99
C GLY A 102 -0.76 8.40 6.22
N ASN A 103 -1.14 7.14 6.45
CA ASN A 103 -1.89 6.73 7.64
C ASN A 103 -1.00 6.45 8.86
N LEU A 104 0.32 6.33 8.70
CA LEU A 104 1.29 6.19 9.77
C LEU A 104 2.14 7.44 10.04
N ARG A 105 1.81 8.58 9.41
CA ARG A 105 2.59 9.84 9.45
C ARG A 105 2.91 10.38 10.85
N ASN A 106 2.09 10.05 11.85
CA ASN A 106 2.31 10.45 13.25
C ASN A 106 3.19 9.45 14.05
N LYS A 107 3.53 8.30 13.46
CA LYS A 107 4.30 7.22 14.10
C LYS A 107 5.65 6.99 13.44
N PHE A 108 5.72 7.16 12.12
CA PHE A 108 6.94 6.98 11.35
C PHE A 108 7.18 8.17 10.42
N GLU A 109 8.23 8.93 10.69
CA GLU A 109 8.69 10.00 9.82
C GLU A 109 9.37 9.42 8.57
N LEU A 110 9.19 10.12 7.44
CA LEU A 110 9.92 9.85 6.20
C LEU A 110 11.23 10.63 6.22
N VAL A 111 12.33 9.94 5.99
CA VAL A 111 13.65 10.57 5.88
C VAL A 111 13.78 11.20 4.50
N VAL A 112 13.93 12.53 4.47
CA VAL A 112 14.32 13.22 3.23
C VAL A 112 15.81 12.97 3.03
N HIS A 113 16.15 12.10 2.09
CA HIS A 113 17.50 12.11 1.56
C HIS A 113 17.65 13.41 0.77
N SER A 114 18.42 14.37 1.30
CA SER A 114 18.90 15.49 0.52
C SER A 114 19.62 14.89 -0.69
N THR A 115 19.04 15.09 -1.87
CA THR A 115 19.72 14.86 -3.14
C THR A 115 20.84 15.89 -3.22
N THR A 116 21.97 15.62 -2.56
CA THR A 116 23.25 16.18 -2.99
C THR A 116 23.50 15.62 -4.37
N ASN A 117 23.34 16.51 -5.36
CA ASN A 117 23.65 16.32 -6.76
C ASN A 117 24.82 15.36 -6.97
N VAL A 118 24.57 14.30 -7.74
CA VAL A 118 25.60 13.68 -8.60
C VAL A 118 25.27 14.11 -10.02
#